data_AF-A0A847H370-F1
#
_entry.id   AF-A0A847H370-F1
#
_cell.length_a   1.000
_cell.length_b   1.000
_cell.length_c   1.000
_cell.angle_alpha   90.00
_cell.angle_beta   90.00
_cell.angle_gamma   90.00
#
_symmetry.space_group_name_H-M   'P 1'
#
loop_
_entity.id
_entity.type
_entity.pdbx_description
1 polymer ?
#
loop_
_entity_poly.entity_id
_entity_poly.type
_entity_poly.pdbx_seq_one_letter_code
_entity_poly.pdbx_strand_id
1 'polypeptide(L)' 'MVTFLQFVQIISGIMTILLVLLHSPKGDGMAAIGGAAQLFSSQKGVEAGLNKITTIFATVFIVTSILLGAGIVR' A
#
# COMPACT_ATOMS: atom_id res chain seq x y z
N MET A 1 0.26 -9.25 23.96
CA MET A 1 0.00 -8.07 23.11
C MET A 1 0.89 -8.05 21.88
N VAL A 2 2.20 -8.28 22.03
CA VAL A 2 3.16 -8.35 20.90
C VAL A 2 2.77 -9.37 19.83
N THR A 3 2.40 -10.60 20.22
CA THR A 3 1.99 -11.65 19.26
C THR A 3 0.80 -11.22 18.39
N PHE A 4 -0.17 -10.52 18.97
CA PHE A 4 -1.31 -10.00 18.22
C PHE A 4 -0.86 -8.97 17.18
N LEU A 5 0.00 -8.04 17.56
CA LEU A 5 0.53 -7.04 16.63
C LEU A 5 1.42 -7.68 15.54
N GLN A 6 2.18 -8.73 15.86
CA GLN A 6 2.93 -9.51 14.86
C GLN A 6 2.00 -10.15 13.84
N PHE A 7 0.89 -10.74 14.29
CA PHE A 7 -0.13 -11.28 13.38
C PHE A 7 -0.71 -10.20 12.46
N VAL A 8 -1.08 -9.05 13.01
CA VAL A 8 -1.59 -7.91 12.22
C VAL A 8 -0.54 -7.41 11.22
N GLN A 9 0.73 -7.33 11.63
CA GLN A 9 1.82 -6.89 10.77
C GLN A 9 2.07 -7.87 9.61
N ILE A 10 2.07 -9.18 9.88
CA ILE A 10 2.23 -10.21 8.84
C ILE A 10 1.06 -10.16 7.85
N ILE A 11 -0.17 -10.14 8.35
CA ILE A 11 -1.37 -10.11 7.50
C ILE A 11 -1.39 -8.82 6.65
N SER A 12 -1.13 -7.67 7.26
CA SER A 12 -1.09 -6.38 6.54
C SER A 12 0.04 -6.33 5.50
N GLY A 13 1.19 -6.94 5.78
CA GLY A 13 2.30 -7.06 4.83
C GLY A 13 1.93 -7.92 3.61
N ILE A 14 1.37 -9.12 3.84
CA ILE A 14 0.89 -9.99 2.76
C ILE A 14 -0.15 -9.26 1.91
N MET A 15 -1.11 -8.60 2.55
CA MET A 15 -2.17 -7.89 1.84
C MET A 15 -1.62 -6.72 1.03
N THR A 16 -0.63 -5.99 1.56
CA THR A 16 0.04 -4.92 0.82
C THR A 16 0.75 -5.44 -0.42
N ILE A 17 1.45 -6.58 -0.33
CA ILE A 17 2.10 -7.21 -1.49
C ILE A 17 1.07 -7.56 -2.57
N LEU A 18 -0.02 -8.24 -2.19
CA LEU A 18 -1.09 -8.61 -3.14
C LEU A 18 -1.74 -7.39 -3.80
N LEU A 19 -2.03 -6.34 -3.01
CA LEU A 19 -2.66 -5.12 -3.51
C LEU A 19 -1.75 -4.32 -4.43
N VAL A 20 -0.44 -4.31 -4.19
CA VAL A 20 0.54 -3.66 -5.07
C VAL A 20 0.69 -4.44 -6.39
N LEU A 21 0.70 -5.77 -6.34
CA LEU A 21 0.74 -6.57 -7.57
C LEU A 21 -0.53 -6.42 -8.42
N LEU A 22 -1.67 -6.12 -7.80
CA LEU A 22 -2.92 -5.83 -8.50
C LEU A 22 -2.96 -4.43 -9.12
N HIS A 23 -2.08 -3.51 -8.71
CA HIS A 23 -2.01 -2.21 -9.36
C HIS A 23 -1.50 -2.38 -10.79
N SER A 24 -2.27 -1.87 -11.75
CA SER A 24 -1.82 -1.77 -13.13
C SER A 24 -0.51 -0.97 -13.19
N PRO A 25 0.45 -1.34 -14.05
CA PRO A 25 1.69 -0.59 -14.23
C PRO A 25 1.35 0.77 -14.85
N LYS A 26 1.05 1.73 -13.99
CA LYS A 26 0.85 3.11 -14.40
C LYS A 26 2.21 3.74 -14.61
N GLY A 27 2.32 4.56 -15.63
CA GLY A 27 3.45 5.47 -15.80
C GLY A 27 3.53 6.56 -14.72
N ASP A 28 3.14 6.29 -13.47
CA ASP A 28 3.02 7.24 -12.36
C ASP A 28 4.38 7.74 -11.80
N GLY A 29 5.51 7.28 -12.38
CA GLY A 29 6.86 7.79 -12.12
C GLY A 29 7.30 8.88 -13.12
N MET A 30 8.56 8.85 -13.58
CA MET A 30 9.07 9.83 -14.57
C MET A 30 8.32 9.84 -15.92
N ALA A 31 7.56 8.78 -16.23
CA ALA A 31 6.70 8.71 -17.40
C ALA A 31 5.46 9.64 -17.30
N ALA A 32 5.05 10.04 -16.09
CA ALA A 32 3.96 11.00 -15.86
C ALA A 32 4.41 12.45 -16.05
N ILE A 33 5.71 12.73 -15.96
CA ILE A 33 6.30 14.08 -16.10
C ILE A 33 6.01 14.67 -17.51
N GLY A 34 5.71 13.84 -18.51
CA GLY A 34 5.34 14.28 -19.87
C GLY A 34 3.85 14.50 -20.12
N GLY A 35 2.96 14.35 -19.13
CA GLY A 35 1.52 14.67 -19.21
C GLY A 35 0.66 13.77 -20.11
N ALA A 36 1.23 13.13 -21.12
CA ALA A 36 0.50 12.31 -22.11
C ALA A 36 -0.08 11.02 -21.50
N ALA A 37 0.59 10.44 -20.50
CA ALA A 37 0.16 9.19 -19.86
C ALA A 37 -1.11 9.35 -19.00
N GLN A 38 -1.39 10.56 -18.47
CA GLN A 38 -2.58 10.81 -17.64
C GLN A 38 -3.88 10.99 -18.46
N LEU A 39 -3.78 11.31 -19.75
CA LEU A 39 -4.96 11.61 -20.60
C LEU A 39 -5.69 10.36 -21.10
N PHE A 40 -5.06 9.18 -21.07
CA PHE A 40 -5.61 7.94 -21.65
C PHE A 40 -5.92 6.82 -20.63
N SER A 41 -5.87 7.10 -19.33
CA SER A 41 -6.24 6.11 -18.29
C SER A 41 -7.77 6.05 -18.11
N SER A 42 -8.42 5.08 -18.75
CA SER A 42 -9.86 4.81 -18.67
C SER A 42 -10.31 4.05 -17.40
N GLN A 43 -9.40 3.79 -16.44
CA GLN A 43 -9.66 2.94 -15.26
C GLN A 43 -9.63 3.69 -13.92
N LYS A 44 -9.88 5.01 -13.94
CA LYS A 44 -9.82 5.90 -12.76
C LYS A 44 -10.56 5.41 -11.52
N GLY A 45 -11.74 4.79 -11.65
CA GLY A 45 -12.59 4.45 -10.50
C GLY A 45 -12.10 3.24 -9.68
N VAL A 46 -11.80 2.13 -10.37
CA VAL A 46 -11.32 0.89 -9.72
C VAL A 46 -9.94 1.11 -9.12
N GLU A 47 -9.08 1.82 -9.84
CA GLU A 47 -7.73 2.12 -9.38
C GLU A 47 -7.72 3.10 -8.20
N ALA A 48 -8.64 4.08 -8.15
CA ALA A 48 -8.75 4.97 -6.99
C ALA A 48 -9.19 4.23 -5.73
N GLY A 49 -10.13 3.27 -5.87
CA GLY A 49 -10.53 2.39 -4.76
C GLY A 49 -9.37 1.51 -4.29
N LEU A 50 -8.66 0.89 -5.24
CA LEU A 50 -7.51 0.04 -4.93
C LEU A 50 -6.38 0.83 -4.25
N ASN A 51 -6.07 2.03 -4.72
CA ASN A 51 -5.08 2.91 -4.11
C ASN A 51 -5.44 3.28 -2.66
N LYS A 52 -6.72 3.60 -2.41
CA LYS A 52 -7.20 3.91 -1.06
C LYS A 52 -7.02 2.71 -0.11
N ILE A 53 -7.37 1.51 -0.56
CA ILE A 53 -7.23 0.29 0.24
C ILE A 53 -5.74 -0.03 0.48
N THR A 54 -4.90 0.04 -0.54
CA THR A 54 -3.45 -0.14 -0.40
C THR A 54 -2.84 0.86 0.58
N THR A 55 -3.24 2.12 0.51
CA THR A 55 -2.76 3.17 1.42
C THR A 55 -3.10 2.85 2.89
N ILE A 56 -4.31 2.33 3.14
CA ILE A 56 -4.73 1.93 4.49
C ILE A 56 -3.86 0.77 5.00
N PHE A 57 -3.72 -0.31 4.21
CA PHE A 57 -2.91 -1.47 4.61
C PHE A 57 -1.43 -1.12 4.79
N ALA A 58 -0.87 -0.30 3.90
CA ALA A 58 0.50 0.19 4.00
C ALA A 58 0.70 1.03 5.27
N THR A 59 -0.24 1.92 5.60
CA THR A 59 -0.17 2.72 6.82
C THR A 59 -0.20 1.84 8.08
N VAL A 60 -1.11 0.85 8.13
CA VAL A 60 -1.17 -0.11 9.23
C VAL A 60 0.12 -0.91 9.36
N PHE A 61 0.69 -1.37 8.24
CA PHE A 61 1.96 -2.08 8.22
C PHE A 61 3.11 -1.23 8.75
N ILE A 62 3.20 0.04 8.36
CA ILE A 62 4.24 0.96 8.85
C ILE A 62 4.08 1.22 10.35
N VAL A 63 2.87 1.52 10.81
CA VAL A 63 2.60 1.79 12.24
C VAL A 63 2.95 0.59 13.09
N THR A 64 2.51 -0.61 12.70
CA THR A 64 2.84 -1.84 13.42
C THR A 64 4.34 -2.15 13.37
N SER A 65 5.00 -1.90 12.24
CA SER A 65 6.46 -2.06 12.11
C SER A 65 7.23 -1.13 13.05
N ILE A 66 6.80 0.12 13.22
CA ILE A 66 7.41 1.07 14.14
C ILE A 66 7.17 0.62 15.59
N LEU A 67 5.93 0.26 15.94
CA LEU A 67 5.60 -0.16 17.31
C LEU A 67 6.43 -1.37 17.75
N LEU A 68 6.60 -2.36 16.87
CA LEU A 68 7.36 -3.58 17.17
C LEU A 68 8.86 -3.38 17.05
N GLY A 69 9.30 -2.70 15.98
CA GLY A 69 10.71 -2.50 15.68
C GLY A 69 11.41 -1.52 16.62
N ALA A 70 10.72 -0.47 17.07
CA ALA A 70 11.26 0.48 18.04
C ALA A 70 11.16 -0.03 19.50
N GLY A 71 10.62 -1.24 19.72
CA GLY A 71 10.51 -1.83 21.06
C GLY A 71 9.58 -1.08 22.01
N ILE A 72 8.63 -0.30 21.47
CA ILE A 72 7.68 0.52 22.24
C ILE A 72 6.71 -0.37 23.03
N VAL A 73 6.45 -1.58 22.53
CA VAL A 73 5.55 -2.57 23.13
C VAL A 73 6.35 -3.79 23.61
N ARG A 74 6.09 -4.23 24.84
CA ARG A 74 6.68 -5.42 25.47
C ARG A 74 5.65 -6.54 25.61
#